data_AF-A0A0S7ZTT4-F1
#
_entry.id   AF-A0A0S7ZTT4-F1
#
_cell.length_a   1.000
_cell.length_b   1.000
_cell.length_c   1.000
_cell.angle_alpha   90.00
_cell.angle_beta   90.00
_cell.angle_gamma   90.00
#
_symmetry.space_group_name_H-M   'P 1'
#
loop_
_entity.id
_entity.type
_entity.pdbx_description
1 polymer ?
#
loop_
_entity_poly.entity_id
_entity_poly.type
_entity_poly.pdbx_seq_one_letter_code
_entity_poly.pdbx_strand_id
1 'polypeptide(L)'
;QTSRLFFYAVYFFGGIVLGAQGFDRGLLTPNGRLARWWLLWVAAALVSYIFTNHASVAAFGFGASVAARTAANLGFVITCATSCFALLGLFLRFVRTPRPVFDSLRSNAYGMYIVHYAIVSWLQLTILPVPLSALGKATVVIAATVLLSWATTAALRRVPAFGRVL
;
A
#
# COMPACT_ATOMS: atom_id res chain seq x y z
N GLN A 1 22.53 2.22 10.00
CA GLN A 1 21.43 3.18 10.25
C GLN A 1 21.63 4.53 9.55
N THR A 2 22.88 4.94 9.25
CA THR A 2 23.26 6.24 8.66
C THR A 2 22.68 6.53 7.26
N SER A 3 22.43 5.48 6.46
CA SER A 3 21.79 5.61 5.13
C SER A 3 20.36 6.15 5.17
N ARG A 4 19.69 6.12 6.34
CA ARG A 4 18.32 6.61 6.48
C ARG A 4 18.23 8.13 6.49
N LEU A 5 19.29 8.83 6.92
CA LEU A 5 19.28 10.29 7.01
C LEU A 5 19.09 10.93 5.63
N PHE A 6 19.86 10.46 4.64
CA PHE A 6 19.71 10.91 3.26
C PHE A 6 18.34 10.55 2.68
N PHE A 7 17.84 9.35 2.97
CA PHE A 7 16.51 8.92 2.56
C PHE A 7 15.42 9.85 3.12
N TYR A 8 15.45 10.14 4.43
CA TYR A 8 14.52 11.09 5.05
C TYR A 8 14.64 12.50 4.46
N ALA A 9 15.85 12.97 4.16
CA ALA A 9 16.05 14.26 3.50
C ALA A 9 15.37 14.28 2.13
N VAL A 10 15.54 13.23 1.30
CA VAL A 10 14.88 13.13 -0.01
C VAL A 10 13.35 13.17 0.13
N TYR A 11 12.76 12.41 1.05
CA TYR A 11 11.31 12.47 1.28
C TYR A 11 10.84 13.83 1.80
N PHE A 12 11.60 14.44 2.70
CA PHE A 12 11.29 15.74 3.28
C PHE A 12 11.29 16.84 2.21
N PHE A 13 12.37 16.95 1.44
CA PHE A 13 12.46 17.92 0.35
C PHE A 13 11.48 17.63 -0.78
N GLY A 14 11.27 16.35 -1.11
CA GLY A 14 10.22 15.95 -2.06
C GLY A 14 8.84 16.40 -1.61
N GLY A 15 8.53 16.27 -0.32
CA GLY A 15 7.30 16.78 0.29
C GLY A 15 7.19 18.31 0.21
N ILE A 16 8.27 19.05 0.46
CA ILE A 16 8.31 20.51 0.32
C ILE A 16 8.00 20.93 -1.12
N VAL A 17 8.66 20.30 -2.11
CA VAL A 17 8.45 20.63 -3.53
C VAL A 17 7.01 20.34 -3.94
N LEU A 18 6.47 19.18 -3.55
CA LEU A 18 5.08 18.83 -3.85
C LEU A 18 4.09 19.78 -3.15
N GLY A 19 4.37 20.18 -1.91
CA GLY A 19 3.55 21.14 -1.17
C GLY A 19 3.59 22.55 -1.78
N ALA A 20 4.76 23.00 -2.24
CA ALA A 20 4.95 24.32 -2.85
C ALA A 20 4.24 24.46 -4.21
N GLN A 21 4.11 23.37 -4.98
CA GLN A 21 3.39 23.41 -6.26
C GLN A 21 1.87 23.38 -6.12
N GLY A 22 1.35 23.10 -4.92
CA GLY A 22 -0.08 23.02 -4.63
C GLY A 22 -0.73 21.75 -5.20
N PHE A 23 -1.59 21.11 -4.39
CA PHE A 23 -2.32 19.90 -4.81
C PHE A 23 -3.34 20.18 -5.93
N ASP A 24 -3.71 21.44 -6.14
CA ASP A 24 -4.76 21.88 -7.06
C ASP A 24 -4.28 22.15 -8.49
N ARG A 25 -2.96 22.16 -8.74
CA ARG A 25 -2.38 22.45 -10.07
C ARG A 25 -1.45 21.36 -10.60
N GLY A 26 -1.24 20.29 -9.84
CA GLY A 26 -0.23 19.27 -10.12
C GLY A 26 -0.75 17.88 -10.56
N LEU A 27 0.17 16.91 -10.50
CA LEU A 27 -0.03 15.47 -10.79
C LEU A 27 -1.22 14.85 -10.03
N LEU A 28 -1.54 15.39 -8.86
CA LEU A 28 -2.50 14.86 -7.88
C LEU A 28 -3.91 15.48 -7.99
N THR A 29 -4.14 16.33 -8.99
CA THR A 29 -5.49 16.84 -9.24
C THR A 29 -6.42 15.71 -9.74
N PRO A 30 -7.75 15.82 -9.53
CA PRO A 30 -8.71 14.84 -10.06
C PRO A 30 -8.64 14.65 -11.59
N ASN A 31 -8.11 15.65 -12.30
CA ASN A 31 -7.86 15.62 -13.76
C ASN A 31 -6.36 15.56 -14.11
N GLY A 32 -5.50 15.32 -13.13
CA GLY A 32 -4.05 15.25 -13.26
C GLY A 32 -3.60 14.02 -14.07
N ARG A 33 -2.30 13.97 -14.41
CA ARG A 33 -1.73 12.85 -15.18
C ARG A 33 -1.94 11.51 -14.47
N LEU A 34 -1.85 11.49 -13.14
CA LEU A 34 -1.98 10.26 -12.35
C LEU A 34 -3.41 9.69 -12.42
N ALA A 35 -4.43 10.54 -12.26
CA ALA A 35 -5.84 10.14 -12.32
C ALA A 35 -6.28 9.73 -13.73
N ARG A 36 -5.73 10.37 -14.78
CA ARG A 36 -6.03 10.02 -16.18
C ARG A 36 -5.39 8.70 -16.60
N TRP A 37 -4.17 8.43 -16.12
CA TRP A 37 -3.37 7.26 -16.49
C TRP A 37 -3.51 6.12 -15.48
N TRP A 38 -4.57 6.13 -14.67
CA TRP A 38 -4.78 5.18 -13.58
C TRP A 38 -4.71 3.71 -14.05
N LEU A 39 -5.27 3.39 -15.23
CA LEU A 39 -5.19 2.06 -15.83
C LEU A 39 -3.74 1.65 -16.15
N LEU A 40 -2.94 2.57 -16.67
CA LEU A 40 -1.53 2.30 -16.97
C LEU A 40 -0.73 2.07 -15.68
N TRP A 41 -1.02 2.80 -14.61
CA TRP A 41 -0.39 2.58 -13.31
C TRP A 41 -0.82 1.24 -12.68
N VAL A 42 -2.10 0.87 -12.78
CA VAL A 42 -2.59 -0.45 -12.34
C VAL A 42 -1.92 -1.56 -13.14
N ALA A 43 -1.87 -1.45 -14.47
CA ALA A 43 -1.19 -2.42 -15.33
C ALA A 43 0.30 -2.52 -15.00
N ALA A 44 0.98 -1.39 -14.83
CA ALA A 44 2.39 -1.35 -14.43
C ALA A 44 2.62 -2.03 -13.07
N ALA A 45 1.74 -1.81 -12.08
CA ALA A 45 1.81 -2.46 -10.78
C ALA A 45 1.62 -3.98 -10.86
N LEU A 46 0.66 -4.44 -11.67
CA LEU A 46 0.42 -5.87 -11.87
C LEU A 46 1.59 -6.55 -12.60
N VAL A 47 2.07 -5.95 -13.68
CA VAL A 47 3.20 -6.48 -14.47
C VAL A 47 4.47 -6.51 -13.62
N SER A 48 4.77 -5.43 -12.90
CA SER A 48 5.95 -5.39 -12.03
C SER A 48 5.84 -6.40 -10.88
N TYR A 49 4.65 -6.58 -10.30
CA TYR A 49 4.42 -7.55 -9.23
C TYR A 49 4.61 -8.99 -9.71
N ILE A 50 4.08 -9.34 -10.90
CA ILE A 50 4.25 -10.66 -11.51
C ILE A 50 5.74 -10.91 -11.77
N PHE A 51 6.42 -9.96 -12.44
CA PHE A 51 7.86 -10.04 -12.69
C PHE A 51 8.66 -10.24 -11.40
N THR A 52 8.37 -9.45 -10.37
CA THR A 52 9.08 -9.50 -9.09
C THR A 52 8.86 -10.84 -8.39
N ASN A 53 7.65 -11.41 -8.43
CA ASN A 53 7.40 -12.74 -7.87
C ASN A 53 8.25 -13.81 -8.56
N HIS A 54 8.28 -13.81 -9.89
CA HIS A 54 9.11 -14.76 -10.64
C HIS A 54 10.62 -14.56 -10.35
N ALA A 55 11.09 -13.31 -10.32
CA ALA A 55 12.48 -13.00 -9.98
C ALA A 55 12.84 -13.40 -8.54
N SER A 56 11.89 -13.28 -7.61
CA SER A 56 12.09 -13.63 -6.20
C SER A 56 12.29 -15.13 -6.00
N VAL A 57 11.56 -15.98 -6.73
CA VAL A 57 11.77 -17.44 -6.70
C VAL A 57 13.20 -17.81 -7.08
N ALA A 58 13.76 -17.17 -8.11
CA ALA A 58 15.15 -17.38 -8.51
C ALA A 58 16.16 -16.78 -7.51
N ALA A 59 15.80 -15.71 -6.81
CA ALA A 59 16.68 -15.02 -5.86
C ALA A 59 16.76 -15.71 -4.47
N PHE A 60 15.76 -16.50 -4.09
CA PHE A 60 15.73 -17.22 -2.81
C PHE A 60 16.38 -18.62 -2.85
N GLY A 61 16.77 -19.12 -4.03
CA GLY A 61 17.51 -20.38 -4.15
C GLY A 61 18.92 -20.32 -3.54
N PHE A 62 19.38 -21.44 -2.99
CA PHE A 62 20.79 -21.60 -2.60
C PHE A 62 21.70 -21.39 -3.83
N GLY A 63 22.71 -20.51 -3.71
CA GLY A 63 23.60 -20.17 -4.83
C GLY A 63 23.10 -19.09 -5.79
N ALA A 64 22.00 -18.40 -5.49
CA ALA A 64 21.48 -17.33 -6.35
C ALA A 64 22.52 -16.22 -6.61
N SER A 65 22.72 -15.88 -7.89
CA SER A 65 23.68 -14.87 -8.33
C SER A 65 23.35 -13.48 -7.77
N VAL A 66 24.38 -12.64 -7.63
CA VAL A 66 24.21 -11.23 -7.22
C VAL A 66 23.26 -10.51 -8.19
N ALA A 67 23.35 -10.81 -9.49
CA ALA A 67 22.46 -10.24 -10.50
C ALA A 67 20.99 -10.59 -10.25
N ALA A 68 20.68 -11.84 -9.91
CA ALA A 68 19.30 -12.28 -9.62
C ALA A 68 18.73 -11.56 -8.38
N ARG A 69 19.54 -11.42 -7.32
CA ARG A 69 19.16 -10.70 -6.10
C ARG A 69 18.92 -9.21 -6.37
N THR A 70 19.80 -8.58 -7.14
CA THR A 70 19.65 -7.17 -7.53
C THR A 70 18.40 -6.95 -8.37
N ALA A 71 18.13 -7.83 -9.34
CA ALA A 71 16.92 -7.75 -10.16
C ALA A 71 15.63 -7.89 -9.33
N ALA A 72 15.59 -8.84 -8.39
CA ALA A 72 14.45 -9.01 -7.48
C ALA A 72 14.24 -7.78 -6.59
N ASN A 73 15.31 -7.21 -6.02
CA ASN A 73 15.24 -6.01 -5.20
C ASN A 73 14.77 -4.79 -5.98
N LEU A 74 15.27 -4.57 -7.19
CA LEU A 74 14.82 -3.48 -8.06
C LEU A 74 13.36 -3.68 -8.48
N GLY A 75 12.97 -4.90 -8.84
CA GLY A 75 11.57 -5.25 -9.13
C GLY A 75 10.65 -4.93 -7.95
N PHE A 76 11.07 -5.25 -6.73
CA PHE A 76 10.33 -4.93 -5.51
C PHE A 76 10.13 -3.41 -5.35
N VAL A 77 11.20 -2.62 -5.48
CA VAL A 77 11.12 -1.15 -5.40
C VAL A 77 10.16 -0.58 -6.46
N ILE A 78 10.27 -1.06 -7.71
CA ILE A 78 9.40 -0.63 -8.81
C ILE A 78 7.95 -0.98 -8.48
N THR A 79 7.70 -2.19 -8.00
CA THR A 79 6.36 -2.66 -7.62
C THR A 79 5.75 -1.83 -6.51
N CYS A 80 6.52 -1.45 -5.49
CA CYS A 80 6.05 -0.56 -4.45
C CYS A 80 5.67 0.82 -5.02
N ALA A 81 6.55 1.42 -5.83
CA ALA A 81 6.31 2.74 -6.41
C ALA A 81 5.07 2.75 -7.33
N THR A 82 4.95 1.78 -8.25
CA THR A 82 3.81 1.68 -9.17
C THR A 82 2.52 1.37 -8.42
N SER A 83 2.55 0.55 -7.37
CA SER A 83 1.38 0.26 -6.54
C SER A 83 0.88 1.51 -5.80
N CYS A 84 1.78 2.32 -5.24
CA CYS A 84 1.43 3.60 -4.64
C CYS A 84 0.76 4.55 -5.66
N PHE A 85 1.32 4.66 -6.87
CA PHE A 85 0.74 5.47 -7.94
C PHE A 85 -0.59 4.93 -8.47
N ALA A 86 -0.73 3.61 -8.57
CA ALA A 86 -1.96 2.94 -8.98
C ALA A 86 -3.10 3.22 -7.99
N LEU A 87 -2.84 3.02 -6.70
CA LEU A 87 -3.80 3.33 -5.64
C LEU A 87 -4.16 4.81 -5.65
N LEU A 88 -3.17 5.71 -5.67
CA LEU A 88 -3.43 7.15 -5.67
C LEU A 88 -4.21 7.59 -6.91
N GLY A 89 -3.86 7.08 -8.10
CA GLY A 89 -4.61 7.31 -9.33
C GLY A 89 -6.06 6.81 -9.27
N LEU A 90 -6.28 5.63 -8.67
CA LEU A 90 -7.61 5.06 -8.45
C LEU A 90 -8.46 5.95 -7.53
N PHE A 91 -7.91 6.34 -6.38
CA PHE A 91 -8.61 7.20 -5.42
C PHE A 91 -8.93 8.57 -6.03
N LEU A 92 -7.98 9.22 -6.71
CA LEU A 92 -8.22 10.51 -7.38
C LEU A 92 -9.26 10.43 -8.51
N ARG A 93 -9.33 9.28 -9.20
CA ARG A 93 -10.26 9.09 -10.33
C ARG A 93 -11.69 8.80 -9.86
N PHE A 94 -11.85 8.00 -8.81
CA PHE A 94 -13.14 7.43 -8.41
C PHE A 94 -13.69 8.00 -7.09
N VAL A 95 -12.83 8.40 -6.16
CA VAL A 95 -13.23 8.95 -4.85
C VAL A 95 -13.19 10.47 -4.92
N ARG A 96 -14.12 11.03 -5.70
CA ARG A 96 -14.24 12.49 -5.92
C ARG A 96 -15.25 13.17 -5.01
N THR A 97 -16.18 12.41 -4.45
CA THR A 97 -17.21 12.92 -3.55
C THR A 97 -17.00 12.37 -2.14
N PRO A 98 -17.17 13.21 -1.11
CA PRO A 98 -17.12 12.76 0.27
C PRO A 98 -18.22 11.73 0.47
N ARG A 99 -17.85 10.58 1.04
CA ARG A 99 -18.80 9.54 1.46
C ARG A 99 -18.51 9.19 2.91
N PRO A 100 -19.53 8.98 3.76
CA PRO A 100 -19.34 8.68 5.18
C PRO A 100 -18.41 7.48 5.44
N VAL A 101 -18.43 6.49 4.54
CA VAL A 101 -17.54 5.33 4.58
C VAL A 101 -16.07 5.73 4.46
N PHE A 102 -15.72 6.59 3.50
CA PHE A 102 -14.34 7.05 3.30
C PHE A 102 -13.89 8.00 4.41
N ASP A 103 -14.80 8.83 4.93
CA ASP A 103 -14.52 9.71 6.07
C ASP A 103 -14.22 8.89 7.34
N SER A 104 -15.02 7.86 7.59
CA SER A 104 -14.76 6.92 8.68
C SER A 104 -13.45 6.18 8.47
N LEU A 105 -13.19 5.63 7.28
CA LEU A 105 -11.93 4.94 6.98
C LEU A 105 -10.71 5.84 7.20
N ARG A 106 -10.76 7.09 6.72
CA ARG A 106 -9.72 8.11 6.94
C ARG A 106 -9.49 8.36 8.44
N SER A 107 -10.56 8.49 9.22
CA SER A 107 -10.47 8.74 10.66
C SER A 107 -9.91 7.55 11.46
N ASN A 108 -9.88 6.35 10.90
CA ASN A 108 -9.37 5.13 11.54
C ASN A 108 -8.03 4.65 10.94
N ALA A 109 -7.49 5.33 9.92
CA ALA A 109 -6.36 4.85 9.15
C ALA A 109 -5.09 4.62 10.01
N TYR A 110 -4.83 5.49 10.99
CA TYR A 110 -3.68 5.35 11.87
C TYR A 110 -3.79 4.13 12.81
N GLY A 111 -4.95 3.92 13.44
CA GLY A 111 -5.16 2.73 14.26
C GLY A 111 -5.15 1.44 13.45
N MET A 112 -5.71 1.46 12.23
CA MET A 112 -5.60 0.34 11.30
C MET A 112 -4.13 0.03 11.00
N TYR A 113 -3.29 1.03 10.75
CA TYR A 113 -1.85 0.85 10.55
C TYR A 113 -1.16 0.16 11.74
N ILE A 114 -1.58 0.41 12.97
CA ILE A 114 -1.01 -0.26 14.15
C ILE A 114 -1.47 -1.72 14.24
N VAL A 115 -2.78 -1.98 14.10
CA VAL A 115 -3.34 -3.30 14.40
C VAL A 115 -3.32 -4.28 13.23
N HIS A 116 -3.27 -3.79 11.99
CA HIS A 116 -3.44 -4.64 10.80
C HIS A 116 -2.37 -5.72 10.69
N TYR A 117 -1.13 -5.46 11.15
CA TYR A 117 -0.03 -6.42 10.99
C TYR A 117 -0.31 -7.73 11.73
N ALA A 118 -0.74 -7.66 12.99
CA ALA A 118 -1.12 -8.85 13.74
C ALA A 118 -2.27 -9.59 13.04
N ILE A 119 -3.32 -8.87 12.64
CA ILE A 119 -4.51 -9.43 12.00
C ILE A 119 -4.14 -10.16 10.69
N VAL A 120 -3.41 -9.49 9.79
CA VAL A 120 -3.09 -10.05 8.47
C VAL A 120 -2.21 -11.28 8.59
N SER A 121 -1.20 -11.28 9.48
CA SER A 121 -0.32 -12.42 9.67
C SER A 121 -1.06 -13.65 10.18
N TRP A 122 -1.95 -13.48 11.17
CA TRP A 122 -2.77 -14.59 11.65
C TRP A 122 -3.74 -15.09 10.59
N LEU A 123 -4.40 -14.21 9.83
CA LEU A 123 -5.28 -14.61 8.72
C LEU A 123 -4.54 -15.37 7.61
N GLN A 124 -3.32 -14.94 7.28
CA GLN A 124 -2.49 -15.63 6.27
C GLN A 124 -2.12 -17.04 6.72
N LEU A 125 -1.79 -17.22 8.00
CA LEU A 125 -1.47 -18.53 8.56
C LEU A 125 -2.70 -19.44 8.65
N THR A 126 -3.86 -18.91 9.06
CA THR A 126 -5.09 -19.71 9.19
C THR A 126 -5.69 -20.13 7.86
N ILE A 127 -5.56 -19.32 6.81
CA ILE A 127 -6.08 -19.65 5.47
C ILE A 127 -5.13 -20.56 4.66
N LEU A 128 -3.89 -20.73 5.13
CA LEU A 128 -2.88 -21.52 4.44
C LEU A 128 -3.34 -22.95 4.08
N PRO A 129 -3.94 -23.76 4.99
CA PRO A 129 -4.41 -25.11 4.68
C PRO A 129 -5.68 -25.16 3.82
N VAL A 130 -6.39 -24.04 3.65
CA VAL A 130 -7.68 -24.02 2.93
C VAL A 130 -7.43 -24.22 1.42
N PRO A 131 -8.18 -25.10 0.72
CA PRO A 131 -7.98 -25.38 -0.70
C PRO A 131 -8.58 -24.29 -1.61
N LEU A 132 -8.21 -23.03 -1.37
CA LEU A 132 -8.54 -21.89 -2.22
C LEU A 132 -7.38 -21.58 -3.18
N SER A 133 -7.72 -21.04 -4.36
CA SER A 133 -6.71 -20.48 -5.27
C SER A 133 -5.93 -19.34 -4.58
N ALA A 134 -4.72 -19.06 -5.06
CA ALA A 134 -3.89 -17.98 -4.51
C ALA A 134 -4.62 -16.62 -4.52
N LEU A 135 -5.34 -16.33 -5.60
CA LEU A 135 -6.16 -15.11 -5.71
C LEU A 135 -7.34 -15.12 -4.74
N GLY A 136 -7.97 -16.28 -4.54
CA GLY A 136 -9.04 -16.45 -3.56
C GLY A 136 -8.56 -16.17 -2.14
N LYS A 137 -7.41 -16.74 -1.75
CA LYS A 137 -6.77 -16.47 -0.45
C LYS A 137 -6.42 -14.99 -0.29
N ALA A 138 -5.81 -14.38 -1.30
CA ALA A 138 -5.45 -12.97 -1.27
C ALA A 138 -6.67 -12.07 -1.07
N THR A 139 -7.76 -12.34 -1.80
CA THR A 139 -9.00 -11.55 -1.72
C THR A 139 -9.63 -11.64 -0.33
N VAL A 140 -9.73 -12.86 0.22
CA VAL A 140 -10.29 -13.10 1.56
C VAL A 140 -9.44 -12.42 2.62
N VAL A 141 -8.11 -12.61 2.59
CA VAL A 141 -7.20 -12.02 3.57
C VAL A 141 -7.25 -10.50 3.53
N ILE A 142 -7.23 -9.89 2.33
CA ILE A 142 -7.30 -8.42 2.18
C ILE A 142 -8.62 -7.90 2.74
N ALA A 143 -9.76 -8.47 2.32
CA ALA A 143 -11.07 -8.02 2.76
C ALA A 143 -11.24 -8.17 4.28
N ALA A 144 -10.90 -9.35 4.83
CA ALA A 144 -10.99 -9.61 6.26
C ALA A 144 -10.04 -8.71 7.07
N THR A 145 -8.81 -8.48 6.60
CA THR A 145 -7.87 -7.58 7.27
C THR A 145 -8.41 -6.16 7.34
N VAL A 146 -8.92 -5.63 6.22
CA VAL A 146 -9.50 -4.28 6.17
C VAL A 146 -10.68 -4.17 7.12
N LEU A 147 -11.63 -5.11 7.06
CA LEU A 147 -12.83 -5.08 7.90
C LEU A 147 -12.50 -5.21 9.39
N LEU A 148 -11.66 -6.18 9.76
CA LEU A 148 -11.30 -6.43 11.15
C LEU A 148 -10.47 -5.28 11.73
N SER A 149 -9.43 -4.81 11.02
CA SER A 149 -8.62 -3.68 11.50
C SER A 149 -9.42 -2.40 11.64
N TRP A 150 -10.35 -2.15 10.71
CA TRP A 150 -11.26 -1.00 10.78
C TRP A 150 -12.22 -1.12 11.95
N ALA A 151 -12.87 -2.27 12.12
CA ALA A 151 -13.81 -2.52 13.23
C ALA A 151 -13.10 -2.41 14.59
N THR A 152 -11.92 -3.01 14.73
CA THR A 152 -11.09 -2.93 15.94
C THR A 152 -10.74 -1.47 16.26
N THR A 153 -10.27 -0.71 15.27
CA THR A 153 -9.91 0.70 15.49
C THR A 153 -11.14 1.55 15.85
N ALA A 154 -12.25 1.35 15.15
CA ALA A 154 -13.49 2.07 15.43
C ALA A 154 -14.03 1.76 16.83
N ALA A 155 -13.87 0.52 17.32
CA ALA A 155 -14.22 0.14 18.68
C ALA A 155 -13.26 0.78 19.71
N LEU A 156 -11.95 0.73 19.46
CA LEU A 156 -10.95 1.32 20.36
C LEU A 156 -11.13 2.83 20.53
N ARG A 157 -11.48 3.56 19.46
CA ARG A 157 -11.71 5.01 19.51
C ARG A 157 -12.93 5.41 20.36
N ARG A 158 -13.85 4.49 20.65
CA ARG A 158 -14.95 4.74 21.60
C ARG A 158 -14.47 4.76 23.05
N VAL A 159 -13.29 4.23 23.34
CA VAL A 159 -12.68 4.22 24.67
C VAL A 159 -11.93 5.55 24.89
N PRO A 160 -12.24 6.33 25.94
CA PRO A 160 -11.71 7.69 26.14
C PRO A 160 -10.18 7.79 26.17
N ALA A 161 -9.48 6.74 26.62
CA ALA A 161 -8.02 6.69 26.69
C ALA A 161 -7.37 6.58 25.29
N PHE A 162 -7.99 5.86 24.36
CA PHE A 162 -7.42 5.58 23.04
C PHE A 162 -7.91 6.56 21.97
N GLY A 163 -9.11 7.12 22.11
CA GLY A 163 -9.66 8.08 21.14
C GLY A 163 -8.91 9.41 21.02
N ARG A 164 -8.01 9.76 21.95
CA ARG A 164 -7.14 10.94 21.83
C ARG A 164 -5.84 10.69 21.06
N VAL A 165 -5.44 9.42 20.93
CA VAL A 165 -4.17 9.01 20.31
C VAL A 165 -4.40 8.37 18.93
N LEU A 166 -5.59 7.81 18.70
CA LEU A 166 -6.02 7.13 17.46
C LEU A 166 -7.02 7.95 16.64
#